data_AF-A0A2N1YK67-F1
#
_entry.id   AF-A0A2N1YK67-F1
#
_cell.length_a   1.000
_cell.length_b   1.000
_cell.length_c   1.000
_cell.angle_alpha   90.00
_cell.angle_beta   90.00
_cell.angle_gamma   90.00
#
_symmetry.space_group_name_H-M   'P 1'
#
loop_
_entity.id
_entity.type
_entity.pdbx_description
1 polymer ?
#
loop_
_entity_poly.entity_id
_entity_poly.type
_entity_poly.pdbx_seq_one_letter_code
_entity_poly.pdbx_strand_id
1 'polypeptide(L)'
;MNPELDLLHPYPFEKLAALFQGIAVSPLSPIALSIGEPQHPAPAFIQHILRDNTDLLAKYPSTVGIPELRQAIAGWLTRRYGLQHMDGNHQVLPV
;
A
#
# COMPACT_ATOMS: atom_id res chain seq x y z
N MET A 1 13.37 3.61 27.10
CA MET A 1 12.43 3.31 25.99
C MET A 1 11.10 4.00 26.29
N ASN A 2 10.32 4.46 25.30
CA ASN A 2 9.00 5.06 25.53
C ASN A 2 8.01 3.97 26.03
N PRO A 3 7.39 4.10 27.22
CA PRO A 3 6.44 3.10 27.75
C PRO A 3 5.16 2.95 26.91
N GLU A 4 4.81 3.93 26.07
CA GLU A 4 3.64 3.83 25.20
C GLU A 4 3.82 2.78 24.09
N LEU A 5 5.06 2.38 23.77
CA LEU A 5 5.33 1.31 22.80
C LEU A 5 4.79 -0.03 23.28
N ASP A 6 4.70 -0.24 24.59
CA ASP A 6 4.17 -1.48 25.17
C ASP A 6 2.65 -1.61 24.99
N LEU A 7 1.97 -0.52 24.60
CA LEU A 7 0.54 -0.53 24.27
C LEU A 7 0.27 -1.04 22.85
N LEU A 8 1.30 -1.13 22.00
CA LEU A 8 1.15 -1.67 20.66
C LEU A 8 0.93 -3.18 20.71
N HIS A 9 0.02 -3.67 19.88
CA HIS A 9 -0.18 -5.10 19.71
C HIS A 9 0.60 -5.62 18.49
N PRO A 10 1.13 -6.86 18.56
CA PRO A 10 1.68 -7.51 17.38
C PRO A 10 0.61 -7.69 16.32
N TYR A 11 1.04 -7.79 15.06
CA TYR A 11 0.12 -7.93 13.95
C TYR A 11 -0.74 -9.21 14.11
N PRO A 12 -2.00 -9.21 13.64
CA PRO A 12 -2.89 -10.37 13.80
C PRO A 12 -2.33 -11.69 13.27
N PHE A 13 -1.52 -11.67 12.20
CA PHE A 13 -0.90 -12.88 11.66
C PHE A 13 0.21 -13.45 12.57
N GLU A 14 0.92 -12.62 13.32
CA GLU A 14 1.91 -13.08 14.31
C GLU A 14 1.22 -13.76 15.49
N LYS A 15 0.08 -13.20 15.93
CA LYS A 15 -0.77 -13.84 16.95
C LYS A 15 -1.26 -15.21 16.48
N LEU A 16 -1.68 -15.32 15.21
CA LEU A 16 -2.10 -16.59 14.62
C LEU A 16 -0.94 -17.59 14.53
N ALA A 17 0.26 -17.14 14.13
CA ALA A 17 1.45 -18.00 14.10
C ALA A 17 1.81 -18.52 15.49
N ALA A 18 1.69 -17.70 16.54
CA ALA A 18 1.90 -18.12 17.92
C ALA A 18 0.88 -19.18 18.37
N LEU A 19 -0.39 -19.05 17.97
CA LEU A 19 -1.43 -20.05 18.27
C LEU A 19 -1.18 -21.40 17.58
N PHE A 20 -0.50 -21.42 16.44
CA PHE A 20 -0.12 -22.66 15.76
C PHE A 20 1.11 -23.36 16.39
N GLN A 21 1.83 -22.70 17.30
CA GLN A 21 3.00 -23.31 17.93
C GLN A 21 2.60 -24.56 18.73
N GLY A 22 3.27 -25.68 18.45
CA GLY A 22 3.03 -26.96 19.12
C GLY A 22 1.85 -27.76 18.57
N ILE A 23 1.13 -27.27 17.56
CA ILE A 23 0.08 -28.04 16.87
C ILE A 23 0.70 -28.95 15.81
N ALA A 24 0.31 -30.23 15.80
CA ALA A 24 0.74 -31.16 14.77
C ALA A 24 0.20 -30.72 13.40
N VAL A 25 1.10 -30.51 12.44
CA VAL A 25 0.75 -30.05 11.09
C VAL A 25 0.23 -31.23 10.28
N SER A 26 -0.90 -31.03 9.60
CA SER A 26 -1.44 -31.98 8.62
C SER A 26 -0.43 -32.21 7.48
N PRO A 27 -0.35 -33.41 6.87
CA PRO A 27 0.49 -33.62 5.69
C PRO A 27 0.00 -32.85 4.45
N LEU A 28 -1.20 -32.25 4.51
CA LEU A 28 -1.75 -31.42 3.44
C LEU A 28 -1.19 -30.00 3.48
N SER A 29 -1.00 -29.40 2.31
CA SER A 29 -0.62 -27.99 2.21
C SER A 29 -1.74 -27.08 2.77
N PRO A 30 -1.39 -26.07 3.59
CA PRO A 30 -2.37 -25.16 4.16
C PRO A 30 -2.94 -24.21 3.09
N ILE A 31 -4.22 -23.84 3.24
CA ILE A 31 -4.86 -22.80 2.44
C ILE A 31 -4.88 -21.52 3.28
N ALA A 32 -4.03 -20.55 2.93
CA ALA A 32 -3.90 -19.29 3.65
C ALA A 32 -5.03 -18.32 3.27
N LEU A 33 -6.07 -18.24 4.11
CA LEU A 33 -7.19 -17.28 3.97
C LEU A 33 -7.17 -16.19 5.06
N SER A 34 -6.13 -16.16 5.88
CA SER A 34 -6.00 -15.29 7.05
C SER A 34 -5.24 -13.97 6.77
N ILE A 35 -4.62 -13.84 5.60
CA ILE A 35 -3.78 -12.70 5.24
C ILE A 35 -4.45 -11.90 4.12
N GLY A 36 -4.61 -10.59 4.32
CA GLY A 36 -5.26 -9.68 3.38
C GLY A 36 -4.33 -9.06 2.32
N GLU A 37 -3.14 -9.62 2.12
CA GLU A 37 -2.18 -9.15 1.13
C GLU A 37 -2.53 -9.72 -0.27
N PRO A 38 -2.68 -8.86 -1.30
CA PRO A 38 -2.99 -9.32 -2.65
C PRO A 38 -1.85 -10.17 -3.22
N GLN A 39 -2.19 -11.34 -3.80
CA GLN A 39 -1.22 -12.25 -4.41
C GLN A 39 -1.11 -12.10 -5.93
N HIS A 40 -1.95 -11.26 -6.54
CA HIS A 40 -1.88 -11.01 -7.98
C HIS A 40 -0.64 -10.17 -8.32
N PRO A 41 0.07 -10.48 -9.42
CA PRO A 41 1.18 -9.66 -9.86
C PRO A 41 0.69 -8.24 -10.17
N ALA A 42 1.51 -7.25 -9.81
CA ALA A 42 1.27 -5.88 -10.24
C ALA A 42 1.25 -5.80 -11.78
N PRO A 43 0.44 -4.90 -12.38
CA PRO A 43 0.44 -4.71 -13.82
C PRO A 43 1.84 -4.38 -14.36
N ALA A 44 2.28 -5.06 -15.42
CA ALA A 44 3.65 -4.99 -15.93
C ALA A 44 4.12 -3.56 -16.28
N PHE A 45 3.20 -2.70 -16.75
CA PHE A 45 3.51 -1.33 -17.11
C PHE A 45 4.01 -0.49 -15.93
N ILE A 46 3.58 -0.80 -14.69
CA ILE A 46 4.05 -0.09 -13.49
C ILE A 46 5.55 -0.32 -13.30
N GLN A 47 6.01 -1.57 -13.43
CA GLN A 47 7.42 -1.91 -13.30
C GLN A 47 8.26 -1.28 -14.40
N HIS A 48 7.72 -1.20 -15.63
CA HIS A 48 8.40 -0.56 -16.75
C HIS A 48 8.57 0.94 -16.52
N ILE A 49 7.51 1.66 -16.15
CA ILE A 49 7.57 3.10 -15.88
C ILE A 49 8.54 3.41 -14.73
N LEU A 50 8.52 2.63 -13.65
CA LEU A 50 9.47 2.82 -12.55
C LEU A 50 10.92 2.63 -13.00
N ARG A 51 11.19 1.61 -13.81
CA ARG A 51 12.54 1.35 -14.35
C ARG A 51 13.03 2.50 -15.23
N ASP A 52 12.16 3.01 -16.09
CA ASP A 52 12.48 4.03 -17.08
C ASP A 52 12.73 5.42 -16.46
N ASN A 53 12.29 5.64 -15.22
CA ASN A 53 12.40 6.92 -14.50
C ASN A 53 13.36 6.85 -13.30
N THR A 54 14.29 5.88 -13.28
CA THR A 54 15.24 5.69 -12.16
C THR A 54 16.24 6.82 -12.01
N ASP A 55 16.48 7.61 -13.05
CA ASP A 55 17.31 8.82 -13.02
C ASP A 55 16.75 9.91 -12.08
N LEU A 56 15.44 9.90 -11.83
CA LEU A 56 14.78 10.83 -10.92
C LEU A 56 15.02 10.52 -9.43
N LEU A 57 15.54 9.34 -9.09
CA LEU A 57 15.76 8.94 -7.69
C LEU A 57 16.77 9.83 -6.95
N ALA A 58 17.65 10.52 -7.67
CA ALA A 58 18.60 11.46 -7.09
C ALA A 58 17.97 12.82 -6.72
N LYS A 59 16.69 13.05 -7.05
CA LYS A 59 15.99 14.31 -6.80
C LYS A 59 15.08 14.16 -5.59
N TYR A 60 15.14 15.15 -4.69
CA TYR A 60 14.19 15.23 -3.59
C TYR A 60 12.81 15.62 -4.11
N PRO A 61 11.77 14.80 -3.88
CA PRO A 61 10.42 15.17 -4.25
C PRO A 61 9.92 16.31 -3.35
N SER A 62 9.05 17.16 -3.88
CA SER A 62 8.33 18.13 -3.05
C SER A 62 7.37 17.41 -2.12
N THR A 63 7.22 17.87 -0.87
CA THR A 63 6.26 17.30 0.10
C THR A 63 4.84 17.22 -0.45
N VAL A 64 4.41 18.20 -1.25
CA VAL A 64 3.05 18.22 -1.81
C VAL A 64 2.84 17.21 -2.96
N GLY A 65 3.88 16.53 -3.41
CA GLY A 65 3.87 15.71 -4.62
C GLY A 65 3.85 16.53 -5.91
N ILE A 66 4.18 15.88 -7.03
CA ILE A 66 4.20 16.55 -8.34
C ILE A 66 2.76 16.89 -8.81
N PRO A 67 2.56 18.00 -9.56
CA PRO A 67 1.23 18.40 -10.04
C PRO A 67 0.51 17.29 -10.83
N GLU A 68 1.24 16.55 -11.65
CA GLU A 68 0.73 15.49 -12.52
C GLU A 68 0.11 14.34 -11.73
N LEU A 69 0.72 13.98 -10.59
CA LEU A 69 0.20 12.93 -9.70
C LEU A 69 -1.10 13.37 -9.04
N ARG A 70 -1.15 14.60 -8.52
CA ARG A 70 -2.36 15.14 -7.90
C ARG A 70 -3.51 15.25 -8.90
N GLN A 71 -3.23 15.66 -10.14
CA GLN A 71 -4.21 15.68 -11.23
C GLN A 71 -4.68 14.27 -11.62
N ALA A 72 -3.77 13.29 -11.66
CA ALA A 72 -4.12 11.90 -11.95
C ALA A 72 -5.04 11.30 -10.88
N ILE A 73 -4.77 11.58 -9.60
CA ILE A 73 -5.61 11.19 -8.46
C ILE A 73 -7.00 11.84 -8.58
N ALA A 74 -7.04 13.15 -8.79
CA ALA A 74 -8.30 13.89 -8.98
C ALA A 74 -9.14 13.33 -10.14
N GLY A 75 -8.50 13.11 -11.29
CA GLY A 75 -9.16 12.53 -12.46
C GLY A 75 -9.66 11.10 -12.23
N TRP A 76 -8.91 10.27 -11.49
CA TRP A 76 -9.35 8.93 -11.13
C TRP A 76 -10.57 8.98 -10.21
N LEU A 77 -10.57 9.84 -9.19
CA LEU A 77 -11.70 10.04 -8.28
C LEU A 77 -12.96 10.49 -9.02
N THR A 78 -12.84 11.49 -9.90
CA THR A 78 -13.94 11.95 -10.75
C THR A 78 -14.53 10.83 -11.59
N ARG A 79 -13.71 10.03 -12.27
CA ARG A 79 -14.20 8.91 -13.11
C ARG A 79 -14.80 7.79 -12.28
N ARG A 80 -14.15 7.41 -11.18
CA ARG A 80 -14.53 6.24 -10.36
C ARG A 80 -15.82 6.46 -9.59
N TYR A 81 -16.05 7.69 -9.13
CA TYR A 81 -17.17 8.04 -8.25
C TYR A 81 -18.20 8.97 -8.92
N GLY A 82 -17.99 9.38 -10.18
CA GLY A 82 -18.91 10.25 -10.90
C GLY A 82 -19.01 11.67 -10.34
N LEU A 83 -17.92 12.18 -9.75
CA LEU A 83 -17.89 13.52 -9.18
C LEU A 83 -17.92 14.58 -10.29
N GLN A 84 -18.61 15.71 -10.07
CA GLN A 84 -18.62 16.79 -11.07
C GLN A 84 -17.24 17.41 -11.27
N HIS A 85 -16.48 17.58 -10.19
CA HIS A 85 -15.12 18.11 -10.21
C HIS A 85 -14.34 17.70 -8.96
N MET A 86 -13.02 17.60 -9.11
CA MET A 86 -12.04 17.40 -8.04
C MET A 86 -10.80 18.24 -8.39
N ASP A 87 -10.41 19.13 -7.47
CA ASP A 87 -9.23 19.97 -7.60
C ASP A 87 -8.02 19.29 -6.95
N GLY A 88 -7.06 18.87 -7.77
CA GLY A 88 -5.82 18.24 -7.31
C GLY A 88 -4.97 19.13 -6.38
N ASN A 89 -5.10 20.46 -6.45
CA ASN A 89 -4.29 21.36 -5.62
C ASN A 89 -4.87 21.56 -4.21
N HIS A 90 -6.19 21.45 -4.05
CA HIS A 90 -6.88 21.77 -2.80
C HIS A 90 -7.56 20.56 -2.15
N GLN A 91 -7.80 19.48 -2.91
CA GLN A 91 -8.58 18.32 -2.46
C GLN A 91 -7.80 16.99 -2.51
N VAL A 92 -6.51 17.04 -2.86
CA VAL A 92 -5.58 15.89 -2.76
C VAL A 92 -4.51 16.23 -1.75
N LEU A 93 -4.39 15.39 -0.73
CA LEU A 93 -3.38 15.57 0.32
C LEU A 93 -1.97 15.31 -0.22
N PRO A 94 -0.94 15.92 0.41
CA PRO A 94 0.46 15.58 0.20
C PRO A 94 0.70 14.06 0.23
N VAL A 95 1.57 13.57 -0.65
CA VAL A 95 1.94 12.16 -0.83
C VAL A 95 3.41 11.93 -0.54
#